data_AF-A0A920VAZ7-F1
#
_entry.id   AF-A0A920VAZ7-F1
#
_cell.length_a   1.000
_cell.length_b   1.000
_cell.length_c   1.000
_cell.angle_alpha   90.00
_cell.angle_beta   90.00
_cell.angle_gamma   90.00
#
_symmetry.space_group_name_H-M   'P 1'
#
loop_
_entity.id
_entity.type
_entity.pdbx_description
1 polymer ?
#
loop_
_entity_poly.entity_id
_entity_poly.type
_entity_poly.pdbx_seq_one_letter_code
_entity_poly.pdbx_strand_id
1 'polypeptide(L)' 'MSEYGAKLGLNVIVENHGGLSSNGAWLAGVMKIVNLPNCGTLPDFGNFNVGDGKWYDRYQGVTELMPFAKAV' A
#
# COMPACT_ATOMS: atom_id res chain seq x y z
N MET A 1 -13.53 -6.75 2.78
CA MET A 1 -13.77 -5.32 3.06
C MET A 1 -14.04 -4.55 1.77
N SER A 2 -13.14 -4.60 0.78
CA SER A 2 -13.29 -3.85 -0.48
C SER A 2 -14.56 -4.18 -1.27
N GLU A 3 -15.01 -5.44 -1.30
CA GLU A 3 -16.30 -5.83 -1.92
C GLU A 3 -17.51 -5.13 -1.28
N TYR A 4 -17.50 -4.95 0.05
CA TYR A 4 -18.54 -4.24 0.76
C TYR A 4 -18.43 -2.73 0.55
N GLY A 5 -17.22 -2.18 0.63
CA GLY A 5 -16.94 -0.77 0.36
C GLY A 5 -17.40 -0.34 -1.04
N ALA A 6 -17.26 -1.20 -2.05
CA ALA A 6 -17.71 -0.94 -3.41
C ALA A 6 -19.23 -0.68 -3.47
N LYS A 7 -20.04 -1.40 -2.68
CA LYS A 7 -21.50 -1.21 -2.59
C LYS A 7 -21.88 0.16 -2.01
N LEU A 8 -20.96 0.78 -1.29
CA LEU A 8 -21.12 2.08 -0.65
C LEU A 8 -20.41 3.21 -1.41
N GLY A 9 -19.80 2.92 -2.57
CA GLY A 9 -18.99 3.89 -3.30
C GLY A 9 -17.69 4.29 -2.58
N LEU A 10 -17.17 3.43 -1.70
CA LEU A 10 -15.97 3.69 -0.89
C LEU A 10 -14.75 2.95 -1.42
N ASN A 11 -13.60 3.63 -1.33
CA ASN A 11 -12.29 3.03 -1.50
C ASN A 11 -11.81 2.43 -0.17
N VAL A 12 -11.02 1.36 -0.28
CA VAL A 12 -10.26 0.76 0.81
C VAL A 12 -8.79 0.92 0.48
N ILE A 13 -8.05 1.60 1.35
CA ILE A 13 -6.64 1.91 1.12
C ILE A 13 -5.77 1.37 2.24
N VAL A 14 -4.55 0.96 1.89
CA VAL A 14 -3.54 0.51 2.83
C VAL A 14 -2.37 1.47 2.79
N GLU A 15 -2.03 2.02 3.94
CA GLU A 15 -0.81 2.80 4.14
C GLU A 15 0.34 1.86 4.52
N ASN A 16 1.54 2.09 3.98
CA ASN A 16 2.75 1.47 4.52
C ASN A 16 2.97 1.98 5.94
N HIS A 17 3.07 1.09 6.93
CA HIS A 17 3.07 1.48 8.35
C HIS A 17 3.85 0.48 9.25
N GLY A 18 4.98 -0.03 8.77
CA GLY A 18 5.83 -0.96 9.53
C GLY A 18 5.77 -2.41 9.03
N GLY A 19 6.84 -3.16 9.25
CA GLY A 19 6.91 -4.59 8.91
C GLY A 19 6.76 -4.84 7.41
N LEU A 20 5.97 -5.85 7.04
CA LEU A 20 5.74 -6.19 5.63
C LEU A 20 5.04 -5.07 4.83
N SER A 21 4.21 -4.26 5.47
CA SER A 21 3.54 -3.13 4.80
C SER A 21 4.53 -2.05 4.34
N SER A 22 5.68 -1.94 5.01
CA SER A 22 6.79 -1.04 4.63
C SER A 22 7.64 -1.58 3.49
N ASN A 23 7.38 -2.78 2.96
CA ASN A 23 8.06 -3.30 1.78
C ASN A 23 7.17 -3.01 0.56
N GLY A 24 7.60 -2.07 -0.29
CA GLY A 24 6.82 -1.59 -1.43
C GLY A 24 6.41 -2.71 -2.39
N ALA A 25 7.37 -3.55 -2.79
CA ALA A 25 7.14 -4.69 -3.66
C ALA A 25 6.13 -5.70 -3.06
N TRP A 26 6.21 -5.96 -1.74
CA TRP A 26 5.28 -6.86 -1.06
C TRP A 26 3.85 -6.29 -1.06
N LEU A 27 3.69 -5.03 -0.65
CA LEU A 27 2.37 -4.39 -0.58
C LEU A 27 1.77 -4.18 -1.97
N ALA A 28 2.58 -3.84 -2.98
CA ALA A 28 2.17 -3.84 -4.38
C ALA A 28 1.73 -5.23 -4.86
N GLY A 29 2.41 -6.29 -4.39
CA GLY A 29 2.00 -7.68 -4.62
C GLY A 29 0.62 -7.99 -4.04
N VAL A 30 0.32 -7.53 -2.83
CA VAL A 30 -1.01 -7.64 -2.22
C VAL A 30 -2.07 -6.94 -3.08
N MET A 31 -1.79 -5.74 -3.60
CA MET A 31 -2.74 -5.03 -4.47
C MET A 31 -3.05 -5.81 -5.76
N LYS A 32 -2.04 -6.45 -6.35
CA LYS A 32 -2.21 -7.32 -7.53
C LYS A 32 -3.04 -8.56 -7.22
N ILE A 33 -2.91 -9.14 -6.03
CA ILE A 33 -3.69 -10.31 -5.61
C ILE A 33 -5.15 -9.92 -5.33
N VAL A 34 -5.36 -8.80 -4.62
CA VAL A 34 -6.72 -8.31 -4.32
C VAL A 34 -7.45 -7.94 -5.60
N ASN A 35 -6.77 -7.31 -6.56
CA ASN A 35 -7.26 -7.04 -7.91
C ASN A 35 -8.67 -6.40 -7.96
N LEU A 36 -8.95 -5.46 -7.06
CA LEU A 36 -10.21 -4.71 -7.02
C LEU A 36 -9.93 -3.22 -7.26
N PRO A 37 -10.68 -2.55 -8.16
CA PRO A 37 -10.41 -1.17 -8.55
C PRO A 37 -10.60 -0.15 -7.41
N ASN A 38 -11.40 -0.50 -6.39
CA ASN A 38 -11.61 0.32 -5.18
C ASN A 38 -10.67 -0.07 -4.03
N CYS A 39 -9.72 -0.98 -4.25
CA CYS A 39 -8.65 -1.27 -3.30
C CYS A 39 -7.35 -0.63 -3.78
N GLY A 40 -6.61 0.03 -2.90
CA GLY A 40 -5.39 0.73 -3.28
C GLY A 40 -4.47 1.03 -2.10
N THR A 41 -3.58 1.99 -2.32
CA THR A 41 -2.54 2.39 -1.37
C THR A 41 -2.69 3.86 -0.95
N LEU A 42 -2.13 4.18 0.22
CA LEU A 42 -1.82 5.54 0.68
C LEU A 42 -0.31 5.56 0.94
N PRO A 43 0.53 5.94 -0.04
CA PRO A 43 1.97 5.91 0.14
C PRO A 43 2.43 7.01 1.11
N ASP A 44 2.83 6.64 2.33
CA ASP A 44 3.50 7.56 3.26
C ASP A 44 5.00 7.61 2.94
N PHE A 45 5.57 8.82 2.91
CA PHE A 45 6.96 9.04 2.51
C PHE A 45 8.02 8.60 3.54
N GLY A 46 7.61 8.40 4.80
CA GLY A 46 8.48 8.08 5.93
C GLY A 46 8.39 6.62 6.39
N ASN A 47 7.26 5.95 6.21
CA ASN A 47 6.96 4.66 6.82
C ASN A 47 7.56 3.46 6.06
N PHE A 48 8.90 3.38 6.01
CA PHE A 48 9.64 2.31 5.32
C PHE A 48 10.51 1.45 6.25
N ASN A 49 10.24 1.46 7.56
CA ASN A 49 10.87 0.54 8.50
C ASN A 49 10.23 -0.85 8.37
N VAL A 50 11.01 -1.85 7.94
CA VAL A 50 10.53 -3.23 7.76
C VAL A 50 10.75 -4.12 8.99
N GLY A 51 11.27 -3.56 10.09
CA GLY A 51 11.59 -4.27 11.33
C GLY A 51 13.09 -4.54 11.49
N ASP A 52 13.52 -4.89 12.71
CA ASP A 52 14.90 -5.27 13.05
C ASP A 52 15.98 -4.26 12.61
N GLY A 53 15.65 -2.96 12.64
CA GLY A 53 16.55 -1.89 12.21
C GLY A 53 16.75 -1.79 10.69
N LYS A 54 16.02 -2.58 9.89
CA LYS A 54 16.09 -2.57 8.43
C LYS A 54 15.09 -1.59 7.85
N TRP A 55 15.52 -0.91 6.80
CA TRP A 55 14.73 0.07 6.07
C TRP A 55 14.65 -0.32 4.61
N TYR A 56 13.46 -0.19 4.03
CA TYR A 56 13.24 -0.26 2.60
C TYR A 56 13.63 1.09 1.97
N ASP A 57 14.08 1.07 0.71
CA ASP A 57 14.30 2.32 -0.02
C ASP A 57 12.95 3.02 -0.20
N ARG A 58 12.80 4.19 0.41
CA ARG A 58 11.55 4.94 0.40
C ARG A 58 11.15 5.43 -1.00
N TYR A 59 12.12 5.79 -1.85
CA TYR A 59 11.84 6.31 -3.17
C TYR A 59 11.39 5.18 -4.09
N GLN A 60 12.05 4.04 -4.00
CA GLN A 60 11.61 2.81 -4.64
C GLN A 60 10.22 2.41 -4.15
N GLY A 61 10.02 2.35 -2.83
CA GLY A 61 8.76 1.94 -2.22
C GLY A 61 7.60 2.83 -2.63
N VAL A 62 7.74 4.16 -2.56
CA VAL A 62 6.72 5.09 -3.08
C VAL A 62 6.46 4.83 -4.56
N THR A 63 7.50 4.69 -5.39
CA THR A 63 7.34 4.39 -6.83
C THR A 63 6.55 3.10 -7.09
N GLU A 64 6.77 2.06 -6.29
CA GLU A 64 6.06 0.79 -6.39
C GLU A 64 4.60 0.87 -5.92
N LEU A 65 4.30 1.74 -4.95
CA LEU A 65 2.94 1.91 -4.40
C LEU A 65 2.09 2.90 -5.22
N MET A 66 2.70 3.88 -5.89
CA MET A 66 2.00 4.92 -6.65
C MET A 66 0.98 4.42 -7.69
N PRO A 67 1.21 3.32 -8.45
CA PRO A 67 0.22 2.80 -9.39
C PRO A 67 -1.13 2.42 -8.76
N PHE A 68 -1.15 2.16 -7.46
CA PHE A 68 -2.35 1.78 -6.70
C PHE A 68 -2.88 2.91 -5.82
N ALA A 69 -2.22 4.08 -5.82
CA ALA A 69 -2.52 5.16 -4.89
C ALA A 69 -3.92 5.73 -5.13
N LYS A 70 -4.67 5.95 -4.05
CA LYS A 70 -5.92 6.72 -4.05
C LYS A 70 -5.80 8.04 -3.28
N ALA A 71 -4.70 8.21 -2.55
CA ALA A 71 -4.29 9.40 -1.81
C ALA A 71 -2.77 9.35 -1.57
N VAL A 72 -2.18 10.50 -1.18
CA VAL A 72 -0.78 10.67 -0.73
C VAL A 72 -0.79 11.62 0.47
#